data_AF-A0A924LSY0-F1
#
_entry.id   AF-A0A924LSY0-F1
#
_cell.length_a   1.000
_cell.length_b   1.000
_cell.length_c   1.000
_cell.angle_alpha   90.00
_cell.angle_beta   90.00
_cell.angle_gamma   90.00
#
_symmetry.space_group_name_H-M   'P 1'
#
loop_
_entity.id
_entity.type
_entity.pdbx_description
1 polymer ?
#
loop_
_entity_poly.entity_id
_entity_poly.type
_entity_poly.pdbx_seq_one_letter_code
_entity_poly.pdbx_strand_id
1 'polypeptide(L)' 'MIASFLFLIGFVKRKRPSVNISNYICKTEHEGKINYLFKFVNKTDVEIFDVHLEPTFYKPSSDLMVKTLLVHI' A
#
# COMPACT_ATOMS: atom_id res chain seq x y z
N MET A 1 1.16 -28.22 -25.96
CA MET A 1 1.57 -28.09 -24.54
C MET A 1 2.12 -26.71 -24.21
N ILE A 2 3.08 -26.18 -24.98
CA ILE A 2 3.72 -24.87 -24.73
C ILE A 2 2.74 -23.69 -24.82
N ALA A 3 1.84 -23.67 -25.80
CA ALA A 3 0.84 -22.60 -25.95
C ALA A 3 -0.12 -22.50 -24.74
N SER A 4 -0.59 -23.64 -24.23
CA SER A 4 -1.46 -23.74 -23.06
C SER A 4 -0.76 -23.21 -21.80
N PHE A 5 0.52 -23.52 -21.65
CA PHE A 5 1.36 -23.03 -20.55
C PHE A 5 1.57 -21.51 -20.63
N LEU A 6 1.91 -20.97 -21.81
CA LEU A 6 2.07 -19.53 -22.01
C LEU A 6 0.78 -18.76 -21.77
N PHE A 7 -0.35 -19.30 -22.25
CA PHE A 7 -1.68 -18.74 -22.00
C PHE A 7 -1.98 -18.67 -20.51
N LEU A 8 -1.74 -19.75 -19.76
CA LEU A 8 -1.99 -19.80 -18.32
C LEU A 8 -1.16 -18.75 -17.57
N ILE A 9 0.15 -18.65 -17.84
CA ILE A 9 1.02 -17.68 -17.18
C ILE A 9 0.60 -16.24 -17.51
N GLY A 10 0.27 -15.94 -18.77
CA GLY A 10 -0.21 -14.62 -19.18
C GLY A 10 -1.54 -14.26 -18.51
N PHE A 11 -2.47 -15.21 -18.46
CA PHE A 11 -3.78 -15.03 -17.83
C PHE A 11 -3.65 -14.78 -16.32
N VAL A 12 -2.81 -15.56 -15.62
CA VAL A 12 -2.57 -15.39 -14.18
C VAL A 12 -1.90 -14.06 -13.87
N LYS A 13 -0.93 -13.63 -14.70
CA LYS A 13 -0.27 -12.32 -14.52
C LYS A 13 -1.23 -11.14 -14.63
N ARG A 14 -2.21 -11.20 -15.53
CA ARG A 14 -3.24 -10.16 -15.68
C ARG A 14 -4.20 -10.06 -14.50
N LYS A 15 -4.37 -11.15 -13.74
CA LYS A 15 -5.26 -11.19 -12.58
C LYS A 15 -4.62 -10.72 -11.27
N ARG A 16 -3.32 -10.43 -11.24
CA ARG A 16 -2.68 -9.91 -10.03
C ARG A 16 -2.88 -8.41 -9.93
N PRO A 17 -3.50 -7.90 -8.85
CA PRO A 17 -3.57 -6.48 -8.61
C PRO A 17 -2.17 -5.90 -8.44
N SER A 18 -1.93 -4.74 -9.06
CA SER A 18 -0.69 -3.99 -8.95
C SER A 18 -1.01 -2.61 -8.43
N VAL A 19 -0.56 -2.33 -7.21
CA VAL A 19 -0.71 -1.05 -6.54
C VAL A 19 0.67 -0.55 -6.14
N ASN A 20 1.01 0.66 -6.56
CA ASN A 20 2.27 1.29 -6.22
C ASN A 20 2.05 2.40 -5.19
N ILE A 21 3.03 2.62 -4.34
CA ILE A 21 3.08 3.81 -3.48
C ILE A 21 3.86 4.89 -4.23
N SER A 22 3.36 6.12 -4.20
CA SER A 22 4.08 7.29 -4.72
C SER A 22 5.46 7.42 -4.05
N ASN A 23 6.45 7.83 -4.83
CA ASN A 23 7.81 8.07 -4.32
C ASN A 23 7.89 9.27 -3.35
N TYR A 24 6.82 10.06 -3.28
CA TYR A 24 6.74 11.25 -2.44
C TYR A 24 5.66 11.08 -1.37
N ILE A 25 6.03 11.44 -0.15
CA ILE A 25 5.12 11.61 0.98
C ILE A 25 4.88 13.11 1.13
N CYS A 26 3.61 13.51 1.19
CA CYS A 26 3.27 14.92 1.42
C CYS A 26 3.07 15.16 2.92
N LYS A 27 3.69 16.20 3.45
CA LYS A 27 3.46 16.70 4.82
C LYS A 27 2.61 17.96 4.73
N THR A 28 1.51 17.99 5.46
CA THR A 28 0.60 19.14 5.52
C THR A 28 0.22 19.44 6.97
N GLU A 29 -0.02 20.70 7.26
CA GLU A 29 -0.54 21.14 8.55
C GLU A 29 -2.01 21.49 8.39
N HIS A 30 -2.86 20.86 9.20
CA HIS A 30 -4.30 21.12 9.21
C HIS A 30 -4.76 21.18 10.66
N GLU A 31 -5.42 22.27 11.06
CA GLU A 31 -5.89 22.49 12.44
C GLU A 31 -4.78 22.35 13.50
N GLY A 32 -3.56 22.84 13.19
CA GLY A 32 -2.40 22.73 14.07
C GLY A 32 -1.86 21.31 14.24
N LYS A 33 -2.38 20.33 13.49
CA LYS A 33 -1.87 18.95 13.45
C LYS A 33 -1.08 18.72 12.17
N ILE A 34 0.05 18.04 12.32
CA ILE A 34 0.86 17.57 11.20
C ILE A 34 0.25 16.28 10.68
N ASN A 35 -0.11 16.26 9.41
CA ASN A 35 -0.61 15.09 8.69
C ASN A 35 0.39 14.67 7.62
N TYR A 36 0.54 13.35 7.46
CA TYR A 36 1.34 12.75 6.39
C TYR A 36 0.41 12.01 5.43
N LEU A 37 0.45 12.41 4.17
CA LEU A 37 -0.39 11.89 3.11
C LEU A 37 0.42 10.94 2.22
N PHE A 38 -0.13 9.75 2.03
CA PHE A 38 0.42 8.71 1.15
C PHE A 38 -0.51 8.54 -0.05
N LYS A 39 0.05 8.46 -1.25
CA LYS A 39 -0.71 8.21 -2.47
C LYS A 39 -0.45 6.80 -2.95
N PHE A 40 -1.52 6.00 -3.00
CA PHE A 40 -1.54 4.71 -3.67
C PHE A 40 -2.02 4.90 -5.10
N VAL A 41 -1.34 4.27 -6.06
CA VAL A 41 -1.64 4.36 -7.48
C VAL A 41 -1.97 2.97 -7.98
N ASN A 42 -3.22 2.77 -8.39
CA ASN A 42 -3.62 1.57 -9.10
C ASN A 42 -2.93 1.52 -10.46
N LYS A 43 -2.23 0.41 -10.74
CA LYS A 43 -1.53 0.14 -12.00
C LYS A 43 -2.18 -0.99 -12.80
N THR A 44 -3.33 -1.50 -12.37
CA THR A 44 -4.12 -2.45 -13.16
C THR A 44 -5.00 -1.74 -14.17
N ASP A 45 -5.35 -2.46 -15.24
CA ASP A 45 -6.31 -1.99 -16.26
C ASP A 45 -7.76 -1.99 -15.76
N VAL A 46 -7.99 -2.41 -14.52
CA VAL A 46 -9.32 -2.50 -13.88
C VAL A 46 -9.35 -1.74 -12.57
N GLU A 47 -10.54 -1.30 -12.16
CA GLU A 47 -10.75 -0.73 -10.83
C GLU A 47 -10.59 -1.79 -9.73
N ILE A 48 -10.04 -1.38 -8.59
CA ILE A 48 -9.90 -2.21 -7.40
C ILE A 48 -10.98 -1.76 -6.41
N PHE A 49 -11.79 -2.71 -5.95
CA PHE A 49 -12.85 -2.48 -4.97
C PHE A 49 -12.47 -3.11 -3.62
N ASP A 50 -13.17 -2.71 -2.56
CA ASP A 50 -13.01 -3.27 -1.20
C ASP A 50 -11.57 -3.19 -0.66
N VAL A 51 -10.96 -2.01 -0.81
CA VAL A 51 -9.57 -1.77 -0.38
C VAL A 51 -9.52 -1.51 1.12
N HIS A 52 -8.80 -2.35 1.85
CA HIS A 52 -8.45 -2.13 3.25
C HIS A 52 -6.96 -1.75 3.38
N LEU A 53 -6.65 -0.77 4.23
CA LEU A 53 -5.30 -0.28 4.46
C LEU A 53 -4.91 -0.48 5.93
N GLU A 54 -3.85 -1.25 6.16
CA GLU A 54 -3.28 -1.50 7.49
C GLU A 54 -1.88 -0.87 7.60
N PRO A 55 -1.76 0.39 8.08
CA PRO A 55 -0.46 1.02 8.22
C PRO A 55 0.32 0.39 9.38
N THR A 56 1.54 -0.09 9.09
CA THR A 56 2.47 -0.55 10.13
C THR A 56 3.57 0.50 10.34
N PHE A 57 3.64 1.07 11.54
CA PHE A 57 4.71 1.99 11.90
C PHE A 57 5.88 1.22 12.49
N TYR A 58 7.01 1.22 11.79
CA TYR A 58 8.26 0.73 12.36
C TYR A 58 8.94 1.86 13.13
N LYS A 59 9.01 1.74 14.46
CA LYS A 59 9.86 2.59 15.29
C LYS A 59 11.16 1.81 15.54
N PRO A 60 12.32 2.25 15.01
CA PRO A 60 13.58 1.59 15.36
C PRO A 60 13.78 1.72 16.87
N SER A 61 13.71 0.60 17.57
CA SER A 61 14.02 0.54 18.99
C SER A 61 15.54 0.55 19.13
N SER A 62 16.11 1.71 19.47
CA SER A 62 17.23 1.65 20.41
C SER A 62 16.58 1.24 21.74
N ASP A 63 16.83 0.00 22.17
CA ASP A 63 16.41 -0.61 23.44
C ASP A 63 15.38 0.13 24.32
N LEU A 64 14.35 -0.62 24.71
CA LEU A 64 13.33 -0.33 25.74
C LEU A 64 11.94 0.13 25.24
N MET A 65 11.01 -0.84 25.30
CA MET A 65 9.54 -0.75 25.35
C MET A 65 8.88 0.51 24.75
N VAL A 66 8.23 0.37 23.60
CA VAL A 66 7.29 1.39 23.11
C VAL A 66 5.89 0.79 22.98
N LYS A 67 5.02 1.23 23.90
CA LYS A 67 3.57 1.03 23.87
C LYS A 67 3.01 1.35 22.48
N THR A 68 2.23 0.42 21.95
CA THR A 68 1.39 0.56 20.77
C THR A 68 0.58 1.85 20.85
N LEU A 69 0.84 2.80 19.93
CA LEU A 69 -0.09 3.89 19.66
C LEU A 69 -1.09 3.38 18.62
N LEU A 70 -2.30 3.08 19.08
CA LEU A 70 -3.45 2.82 18.22
C LEU A 70 -3.84 4.13 17.52
N VAL A 71 -3.76 4.15 16.19
CA VAL A 71 -4.33 5.22 15.38
C VAL A 71 -5.70 4.74 14.94
N HIS A 72 -6.75 5.40 15.43
CA HIS A 72 -8.09 5.28 14.86
C HIS A 72 -8.12 6.05 13.54
N ILE A 73 -8.49 5.36 12.47
CA ILE A 73 -8.90 5.94 11.19
C ILE A 73 -10.35 6.42 11.33
#